data_AF-A0A265NBU9-F1
#
_entry.id   AF-A0A265NBU9-F1
#
_cell.length_a   1.000
_cell.length_b   1.000
_cell.length_c   1.000
_cell.angle_alpha   90.00
_cell.angle_beta   90.00
_cell.angle_gamma   90.00
#
_symmetry.space_group_name_H-M   'P 1'
#
loop_
_entity.id
_entity.type
_entity.pdbx_description
1 polymer ?
#
loop_
_entity_poly.entity_id
_entity_poly.type
_entity_poly.pdbx_seq_one_letter_code
_entity_poly.pdbx_strand_id
1 'polypeptide(L)'
;MYEIVQTKRQQKHFETTWEYFCNKYGWYNDPYAENGNRYNLLLHKKGFCKRKKVIGTIEFIPYDPKNPQSTVETRFQFSKYDEIKLQQNRIWEIDKLCLHKDYQRKGYFHAFSHVLYDHITKNEPKYYLALIEKKFFRMLKMMLGSVVEQKGEALIGPTTALIPTVFNIEKVMEDKERVNKLLTEYKIYS
;
A
#
# COMPACT_ATOMS: atom_id res chain seq x y z
N MET A 1 1.48 -15.31 -1.46
CA MET A 1 0.03 -15.52 -1.66
C MET A 1 -0.71 -14.58 -0.73
N TYR A 2 -1.81 -13.98 -1.15
CA TYR A 2 -2.57 -13.03 -0.34
C TYR A 2 -4.04 -13.49 -0.25
N GLU A 3 -4.84 -12.84 0.58
CA GLU A 3 -6.30 -12.97 0.61
C GLU A 3 -6.96 -11.59 0.72
N ILE A 4 -8.17 -11.45 0.18
CA ILE A 4 -9.03 -10.29 0.43
C ILE A 4 -9.67 -10.46 1.80
N VAL A 5 -9.70 -9.39 2.58
CA VAL A 5 -10.35 -9.37 3.89
C VAL A 5 -11.86 -9.28 3.70
N GLN A 6 -12.58 -10.36 4.00
CA GLN A 6 -14.04 -10.45 3.86
C GLN A 6 -14.73 -10.87 5.15
N THR A 7 -13.99 -11.47 6.09
CA THR A 7 -14.53 -11.99 7.35
C THR A 7 -13.98 -11.23 8.55
N LYS A 8 -14.74 -11.21 9.66
CA LYS A 8 -14.30 -10.63 10.95
C LYS A 8 -12.96 -11.20 11.42
N ARG A 9 -12.69 -12.47 11.13
CA ARG A 9 -11.42 -13.12 11.48
C ARG A 9 -10.25 -12.57 10.67
N GLN A 10 -10.42 -12.40 9.35
CA GLN A 10 -9.40 -11.82 8.49
C GLN A 10 -9.15 -10.35 8.85
N GLN A 11 -10.22 -9.62 9.16
CA GLN A 11 -10.16 -8.23 9.63
C GLN A 11 -9.36 -8.14 10.93
N LYS A 12 -9.64 -9.00 11.92
CA LYS A 12 -8.84 -9.06 13.15
C LYS A 12 -7.35 -9.32 12.90
N HIS A 13 -7.02 -10.17 11.92
CA HIS A 13 -5.62 -10.41 11.55
C HIS A 13 -4.97 -9.20 10.86
N PHE A 14 -5.72 -8.49 10.02
CA PHE A 14 -5.30 -7.24 9.41
C PHE A 14 -5.00 -6.19 10.48
N GLU A 15 -5.96 -5.94 11.36
CA GLU A 15 -5.89 -4.98 12.48
C GLU A 15 -4.68 -5.29 13.38
N THR A 16 -4.56 -6.53 13.85
CA THR A 16 -3.46 -6.94 14.72
C THR A 16 -2.09 -6.69 14.06
N THR A 17 -1.99 -6.86 12.75
CA THR A 17 -0.72 -6.68 12.02
C THR A 17 -0.39 -5.20 11.87
N TRP A 18 -1.37 -4.35 11.55
CA TRP A 18 -1.21 -2.91 11.41
C TRP A 18 -0.98 -2.21 12.75
N GLU A 19 -1.82 -2.50 13.74
CA GLU A 19 -1.82 -1.86 15.06
C GLU A 19 -0.55 -2.15 15.85
N TYR A 20 0.14 -3.26 15.54
CA TYR A 20 1.48 -3.50 16.06
C TYR A 20 2.43 -2.33 15.75
N PHE A 21 2.39 -1.77 14.54
CA PHE A 21 3.23 -0.66 14.15
C PHE A 21 2.78 0.65 14.77
N CYS A 22 1.47 0.89 14.85
CA CYS A 22 0.91 2.03 15.57
C CYS A 22 1.40 2.07 17.02
N ASN A 23 1.25 0.95 17.74
CA ASN A 23 1.70 0.83 19.13
C ASN A 23 3.21 0.96 19.27
N LYS A 24 3.98 0.33 18.37
CA LYS A 24 5.45 0.34 18.46
C LYS A 24 6.05 1.72 18.22
N TYR A 25 5.48 2.51 17.30
CA TYR A 25 6.04 3.79 16.89
C TYR A 25 5.24 5.00 17.43
N GLY A 26 4.25 4.75 18.28
CA GLY A 26 3.37 5.79 18.83
C GLY A 26 2.56 6.51 17.76
N TRP A 27 2.22 5.83 16.67
CA TRP A 27 1.37 6.42 15.64
C TRP A 27 -0.09 6.37 16.05
N TYR A 28 -0.83 7.40 15.67
CA TYR A 28 -2.28 7.38 15.75
C TYR A 28 -2.81 6.29 14.80
N ASN A 29 -3.69 5.43 15.31
CA ASN A 29 -4.35 4.43 14.48
C ASN A 29 -5.58 5.07 13.84
N ASP A 30 -5.41 5.56 12.61
CA ASP A 30 -6.50 6.11 11.83
C ASP A 30 -7.62 5.06 11.64
N PRO A 31 -8.89 5.46 11.64
CA PRO A 31 -10.00 4.55 11.37
C PRO A 31 -9.82 3.74 10.08
N TYR A 32 -10.42 2.55 10.07
CA TYR A 32 -10.47 1.71 8.88
C TYR A 32 -11.60 2.20 7.96
N ALA A 33 -11.30 2.48 6.69
CA ALA A 33 -12.26 3.06 5.77
C ALA A 33 -13.42 2.11 5.44
N GLU A 34 -14.67 2.55 5.54
CA GLU A 34 -15.83 1.67 5.31
C GLU A 34 -15.86 1.07 3.89
N ASN A 35 -15.40 1.83 2.90
CA ASN A 35 -15.32 1.45 1.49
C ASN A 35 -13.91 0.95 1.07
N GLY A 36 -13.04 0.64 2.02
CA GLY A 36 -11.67 0.19 1.74
C GLY A 36 -11.56 -1.27 1.33
N ASN A 37 -10.84 -1.55 0.25
CA ASN A 37 -10.43 -2.89 -0.16
C ASN A 37 -9.18 -3.32 0.62
N ARG A 38 -9.33 -4.25 1.56
CA ARG A 38 -8.23 -4.73 2.42
C ARG A 38 -7.69 -6.08 1.99
N TYR A 39 -6.39 -6.25 2.10
CA TYR A 39 -5.69 -7.47 1.77
C TYR A 39 -4.72 -7.89 2.87
N ASN A 40 -4.73 -9.18 3.18
CA ASN A 40 -3.73 -9.82 4.04
C ASN A 40 -2.70 -10.53 3.17
N LEU A 41 -1.42 -10.21 3.35
CA LEU A 41 -0.33 -10.97 2.77
C LEU A 41 -0.07 -12.23 3.61
N LEU A 42 0.02 -13.39 2.97
CA LEU A 42 0.13 -14.68 3.64
C LEU A 42 1.48 -15.34 3.37
N LEU A 43 2.10 -15.87 4.44
CA LEU A 43 3.25 -16.75 4.32
C LEU A 43 2.78 -18.14 3.88
N HIS A 44 3.33 -18.62 2.77
CA HIS A 44 3.16 -20.01 2.36
C HIS A 44 3.96 -20.90 3.31
N LYS A 45 3.29 -21.81 4.03
CA LYS A 45 3.96 -22.83 4.83
C LYS A 45 3.81 -24.17 4.12
N LYS A 46 4.93 -24.82 3.78
CA LYS A 46 4.95 -26.22 3.31
C LYS A 46 4.60 -27.15 4.49
N GLY A 47 3.67 -28.09 4.31
CA GLY A 47 3.30 -29.13 5.29
C GLY A 47 1.78 -29.26 5.59
N PHE A 48 1.36 -30.45 6.04
CA PHE A 48 -0.05 -30.92 6.08
C PHE A 48 -1.00 -30.19 7.06
N CYS A 49 -0.49 -29.45 8.05
CA CYS A 49 -1.33 -28.89 9.14
C CYS A 49 -0.98 -27.46 9.56
N LYS A 50 -0.59 -26.55 8.66
CA LYS A 50 -0.27 -25.17 9.07
C LYS A 50 -1.23 -24.13 8.48
N ARG A 51 -2.01 -23.52 9.38
CA ARG A 51 -2.79 -22.30 9.10
C ARG A 51 -1.89 -21.25 8.43
N LYS A 52 -2.38 -20.62 7.36
CA LYS A 52 -1.70 -19.50 6.69
C LYS A 52 -1.46 -18.38 7.72
N LYS A 53 -0.22 -17.89 7.82
CA LYS A 53 0.13 -16.78 8.73
C LYS A 53 0.08 -15.48 7.96
N VAL A 54 -0.68 -14.50 8.45
CA VAL A 54 -0.64 -13.12 7.94
C VAL A 54 0.71 -12.51 8.28
N ILE A 55 1.37 -11.93 7.28
CA ILE A 55 2.71 -11.34 7.38
C ILE A 55 2.76 -9.90 6.89
N GLY A 56 1.67 -9.37 6.36
CA GLY A 56 1.59 -7.99 5.93
C GLY A 56 0.15 -7.62 5.57
N THR A 57 -0.06 -6.33 5.38
CA THR A 57 -1.36 -5.71 5.11
C THR A 57 -1.20 -4.64 4.04
N ILE A 58 -2.29 -4.35 3.33
CA ILE A 58 -2.45 -3.17 2.46
C ILE A 58 -3.96 -2.89 2.32
N GLU A 59 -4.32 -1.62 2.38
CA GLU A 59 -5.68 -1.12 2.16
C GLU A 59 -5.68 -0.18 0.95
N PHE A 60 -6.68 -0.34 0.08
CA PHE A 60 -6.95 0.61 -1.00
C PHE A 60 -8.30 1.26 -0.77
N ILE A 61 -8.35 2.60 -0.82
CA ILE A 61 -9.56 3.36 -0.55
C ILE A 61 -9.87 4.20 -1.80
N PRO A 62 -11.10 4.18 -2.35
CA PRO A 62 -11.46 5.12 -3.41
C PRO A 62 -11.23 6.56 -2.92
N TYR A 63 -10.48 7.35 -3.69
CA TYR A 63 -10.15 8.71 -3.27
C TYR A 63 -11.37 9.62 -3.41
N ASP A 64 -11.72 10.29 -2.31
CA ASP A 64 -12.72 11.34 -2.28
C ASP A 64 -12.16 12.53 -1.48
N PRO A 65 -11.86 13.67 -2.13
CA PRO A 65 -11.31 14.83 -1.44
C PRO A 65 -12.30 15.49 -0.47
N LYS A 66 -13.59 15.14 -0.54
CA LYS A 66 -14.62 15.61 0.38
C LYS A 66 -14.79 14.69 1.58
N ASN A 67 -14.16 13.51 1.59
CA ASN A 67 -14.24 12.59 2.71
C ASN A 67 -13.41 13.11 3.89
N PRO A 68 -14.02 13.52 5.01
CA PRO A 68 -13.29 14.01 6.17
C PRO A 68 -12.44 12.93 6.85
N GLN A 69 -12.66 11.65 6.52
CA GLN A 69 -11.90 10.51 7.02
C GLN A 69 -10.75 10.10 6.08
N SER A 70 -10.51 10.82 4.98
CA SER A 70 -9.36 10.55 4.11
C SER A 70 -8.06 10.86 4.85
N THR A 71 -7.31 9.83 5.20
CA THR A 71 -6.02 9.97 5.90
C THR A 71 -5.02 10.76 5.06
N VAL A 72 -5.04 10.59 3.74
CA VAL A 72 -4.09 11.26 2.85
C VAL A 72 -4.47 12.72 2.61
N GLU A 73 -5.75 13.01 2.31
CA GLU A 73 -6.20 14.36 1.95
C GLU A 73 -6.19 15.32 3.14
N THR A 74 -6.59 14.83 4.32
CA THR A 74 -6.62 15.66 5.55
C THR A 74 -5.24 16.12 5.98
N ARG A 75 -4.20 15.33 5.70
CA ARG A 75 -2.81 15.64 6.05
C ARG A 75 -2.05 16.35 4.92
N PHE A 76 -2.43 16.10 3.66
CA PHE A 76 -1.88 16.76 2.49
C PHE A 76 -2.94 16.88 1.39
N GLN A 77 -3.26 18.11 0.99
CA GLN A 77 -4.34 18.38 0.03
C GLN A 77 -3.92 18.05 -1.40
N PHE A 78 -3.97 16.77 -1.78
CA PHE A 78 -3.69 16.31 -3.14
C PHE A 78 -4.68 16.90 -4.16
N SER A 79 -5.89 17.24 -3.73
CA SER A 79 -6.93 17.83 -4.57
C SER A 79 -6.56 19.18 -5.20
N LYS A 80 -5.52 19.85 -4.69
CA LYS A 80 -5.00 21.12 -5.23
C LYS A 80 -4.23 20.96 -6.54
N TYR A 81 -3.82 19.74 -6.89
CA TYR A 81 -3.05 19.47 -8.11
C TYR A 81 -3.99 19.13 -9.27
N ASP A 82 -3.82 19.79 -10.41
CA ASP A 82 -4.73 19.68 -11.56
C ASP A 82 -4.82 18.23 -12.07
N GLU A 83 -3.70 17.51 -12.13
CA GLU A 83 -3.67 16.12 -12.58
C GLU A 83 -4.47 15.18 -11.67
N ILE A 84 -4.59 15.51 -10.37
CA ILE A 84 -5.38 14.76 -9.39
C ILE A 84 -6.85 15.14 -9.55
N LYS A 85 -7.13 16.45 -9.62
CA LYS A 85 -8.49 16.98 -9.78
C LYS A 85 -9.19 16.46 -11.02
N LEU A 86 -8.47 16.34 -12.14
CA LEU A 86 -9.02 15.85 -13.41
C LEU A 86 -9.30 14.34 -13.44
N GLN A 87 -8.82 13.58 -12.46
CA GLN A 87 -8.79 12.12 -12.52
C GLN A 87 -9.42 11.45 -11.30
N GLN A 88 -10.09 12.19 -10.41
CA GLN A 88 -10.57 11.72 -9.09
C GLN A 88 -11.23 10.33 -9.12
N ASN A 89 -12.08 10.03 -10.11
CA ASN A 89 -12.77 8.74 -10.25
C ASN A 89 -11.85 7.54 -10.55
N ARG A 90 -10.58 7.78 -10.86
CA ARG A 90 -9.54 6.79 -11.16
C ARG A 90 -8.37 6.89 -10.18
N ILE A 91 -8.61 7.45 -9.00
CA ILE A 91 -7.61 7.61 -7.95
C ILE A 91 -8.00 6.77 -6.74
N TRP A 92 -6.99 6.14 -6.15
CA TRP A 92 -7.14 5.38 -4.93
C TRP A 92 -6.07 5.78 -3.93
N GLU A 93 -6.40 5.78 -2.65
CA GLU A 93 -5.43 5.92 -1.58
C GLU A 93 -4.84 4.53 -1.28
N ILE A 94 -3.54 4.46 -1.02
CA ILE A 94 -2.91 3.31 -0.38
C ILE A 94 -2.69 3.67 1.08
N ASP A 95 -3.29 2.88 1.97
CA ASP A 95 -3.12 3.02 3.42
C ASP A 95 -2.78 1.67 4.06
N LYS A 96 -2.31 1.70 5.31
CA LYS A 96 -2.04 0.54 6.17
C LYS A 96 -1.17 -0.52 5.51
N LEU A 97 -0.31 -0.11 4.58
CA LEU A 97 0.66 -0.97 3.93
C LEU A 97 1.81 -1.25 4.88
N CYS A 98 1.91 -2.49 5.34
CA CYS A 98 3.02 -2.90 6.18
C CYS A 98 3.40 -4.36 5.99
N LEU A 99 4.66 -4.68 6.27
CA LEU A 99 5.15 -6.05 6.38
C LEU A 99 5.56 -6.26 7.83
N HIS A 100 5.00 -7.28 8.47
CA HIS A 100 5.26 -7.62 9.87
C HIS A 100 6.77 -7.71 10.12
N LYS A 101 7.24 -7.17 11.26
CA LYS A 101 8.67 -6.96 11.55
C LYS A 101 9.56 -8.18 11.31
N ASP A 102 9.08 -9.37 11.66
CA ASP A 102 9.82 -10.63 11.52
C ASP A 102 10.07 -11.03 10.04
N TYR A 103 9.44 -10.36 9.09
CA TYR A 103 9.52 -10.63 7.65
C TYR A 103 10.14 -9.46 6.87
N GLN A 104 10.38 -8.33 7.53
CA GLN A 104 11.10 -7.21 6.93
C GLN A 104 12.52 -7.63 6.54
N ARG A 105 13.01 -7.13 5.40
CA ARG A 105 14.34 -7.45 4.83
C ARG A 105 14.56 -8.93 4.47
N LYS A 106 13.51 -9.76 4.47
CA LYS A 106 13.57 -11.17 4.05
C LYS A 106 13.04 -11.39 2.63
N GLY A 107 13.00 -10.33 1.82
CA GLY A 107 12.54 -10.41 0.43
C GLY A 107 11.02 -10.44 0.23
N TYR A 108 10.17 -10.61 1.25
CA TYR A 108 8.71 -10.76 1.06
C TYR A 108 7.96 -9.54 0.51
N PHE A 109 8.60 -8.39 0.37
CA PHE A 109 7.95 -7.17 -0.13
C PHE A 109 7.42 -7.32 -1.56
N HIS A 110 8.11 -8.10 -2.41
CA HIS A 110 7.68 -8.36 -3.79
C HIS A 110 6.27 -8.99 -3.87
N ALA A 111 5.81 -9.64 -2.80
CA ALA A 111 4.49 -10.27 -2.81
C ALA A 111 3.34 -9.24 -2.83
N PHE A 112 3.60 -7.97 -2.49
CA PHE A 112 2.66 -6.88 -2.72
C PHE A 112 2.47 -6.56 -4.20
N SER A 113 3.42 -6.89 -5.08
CA SER A 113 3.29 -6.69 -6.53
C SER A 113 2.08 -7.45 -7.09
N HIS A 114 1.78 -8.64 -6.58
CA HIS A 114 0.59 -9.40 -6.98
C HIS A 114 -0.70 -8.75 -6.49
N VAL A 115 -0.73 -8.25 -5.25
CA VAL A 115 -1.89 -7.54 -4.70
C VAL A 115 -2.18 -6.28 -5.51
N LEU A 116 -1.13 -5.49 -5.80
CA LEU A 116 -1.21 -4.30 -6.62
C LEU A 116 -1.70 -4.66 -8.02
N TYR A 117 -1.09 -5.62 -8.70
CA TYR A 117 -1.49 -6.04 -10.04
C TYR A 117 -2.96 -6.45 -10.11
N ASP A 118 -3.43 -7.26 -9.18
CA ASP A 118 -4.83 -7.70 -9.16
C ASP A 118 -5.80 -6.55 -8.85
N HIS A 119 -5.41 -5.60 -7.99
CA HIS A 119 -6.20 -4.39 -7.77
C HIS A 119 -6.23 -3.50 -9.02
N ILE A 120 -5.08 -3.33 -9.69
CA ILE A 120 -4.94 -2.45 -10.85
C ILE A 120 -5.77 -2.98 -12.02
N THR A 121 -5.66 -4.27 -12.31
CA THR A 121 -6.42 -4.90 -13.40
C THR A 121 -7.92 -4.86 -13.18
N LYS A 122 -8.38 -4.92 -11.91
CA LYS A 122 -9.81 -4.88 -11.58
C LYS A 122 -10.42 -3.47 -11.57
N ASN A 123 -9.66 -2.46 -11.14
CA ASN A 123 -10.20 -1.12 -10.87
C ASN A 123 -9.65 -0.03 -11.79
N GLU A 124 -8.69 -0.37 -12.65
CA GLU A 124 -8.04 0.52 -13.63
C GLU A 124 -7.63 1.90 -13.09
N PRO A 125 -6.98 1.98 -11.91
CA PRO A 125 -6.57 3.24 -11.33
C PRO A 125 -5.49 3.89 -12.20
N LYS A 126 -5.60 5.22 -12.36
CA LYS A 126 -4.53 6.03 -12.95
C LYS A 126 -3.46 6.37 -11.91
N TYR A 127 -3.92 6.75 -10.71
CA TYR A 127 -3.02 7.14 -9.62
C TYR A 127 -3.30 6.39 -8.32
N TYR A 128 -2.23 6.10 -7.59
CA TYR A 128 -2.32 5.89 -6.14
C TYR A 128 -1.78 7.10 -5.38
N LEU A 129 -2.46 7.48 -4.31
CA LEU A 129 -2.02 8.50 -3.35
C LEU A 129 -1.61 7.84 -2.05
N ALA A 130 -0.52 8.28 -1.45
CA ALA A 130 -0.09 7.76 -0.15
C ALA A 130 0.76 8.77 0.62
N LEU A 131 0.79 8.61 1.95
CA LEU A 131 1.76 9.24 2.83
C LEU A 131 2.76 8.19 3.27
N ILE A 132 4.01 8.29 2.78
CA ILE A 132 4.98 7.20 2.90
C ILE A 132 6.17 7.64 3.74
N GLU A 133 6.63 6.79 4.66
CA GLU A 133 7.88 7.05 5.36
C GLU A 133 9.05 7.29 4.39
N LYS A 134 9.88 8.29 4.68
CA LYS A 134 10.99 8.73 3.81
C LYS A 134 11.91 7.60 3.32
N LYS A 135 12.27 6.64 4.19
CA LYS A 135 13.12 5.50 3.81
C LYS A 135 12.42 4.58 2.81
N PHE A 136 11.12 4.37 2.99
CA PHE A 136 10.33 3.53 2.13
C PHE A 136 10.04 4.22 0.78
N PHE A 137 9.76 5.53 0.79
CA PHE A 137 9.71 6.34 -0.44
C PHE A 137 11.00 6.21 -1.26
N ARG A 138 12.18 6.34 -0.64
CA ARG A 138 13.47 6.20 -1.33
C ARG A 138 13.63 4.82 -1.98
N MET A 139 13.25 3.76 -1.27
CA MET A 139 13.28 2.40 -1.82
C MET A 139 12.37 2.28 -3.04
N LEU A 140 11.12 2.74 -2.94
CA LEU A 140 10.18 2.73 -4.06
C LEU A 140 10.67 3.57 -5.24
N LYS A 141 11.24 4.75 -4.98
CA LYS A 141 11.82 5.62 -6.01
C LYS A 141 12.97 4.94 -6.75
N MET A 142 13.83 4.18 -6.05
CA MET A 142 14.89 3.40 -6.68
C MET A 142 14.34 2.24 -7.52
N MET A 143 13.29 1.57 -7.04
CA MET A 143 12.68 0.42 -7.74
C MET A 143 11.88 0.83 -8.97
N LEU A 144 11.14 1.94 -8.88
CA LEU A 144 10.09 2.30 -9.84
C LEU A 144 10.39 3.60 -10.61
N GLY A 145 11.40 4.37 -10.20
CA GLY A 145 11.89 5.53 -10.93
C GLY A 145 10.92 6.70 -10.94
N SER A 146 10.68 7.27 -12.12
CA SER A 146 9.86 8.48 -12.28
C SER A 146 8.38 8.27 -11.94
N VAL A 147 7.88 7.04 -11.90
CA VAL A 147 6.46 6.76 -11.61
C VAL A 147 6.06 7.04 -10.16
N VAL A 148 7.04 7.17 -9.25
CA VAL A 148 6.84 7.51 -7.82
C VAL A 148 7.28 8.95 -7.63
N GLU A 149 6.33 9.86 -7.44
CA GLU A 149 6.58 11.29 -7.35
C GLU A 149 6.26 11.82 -5.96
N GLN A 150 7.14 12.64 -5.40
CA GLN A 150 6.84 13.45 -4.22
C GLN A 150 6.12 14.72 -4.69
N LYS A 151 4.90 14.98 -4.23
CA LYS A 151 4.12 16.17 -4.67
C LYS A 151 4.34 17.41 -3.84
N GLY A 152 4.74 17.27 -2.57
CA GLY A 152 4.97 18.40 -1.68
C GLY A 152 6.04 18.12 -0.64
N GLU A 153 6.20 19.06 0.29
CA GLU A 153 7.17 18.93 1.37
C GLU A 153 6.88 17.72 2.26
N ALA A 154 7.93 17.21 2.92
CA ALA A 154 7.78 16.13 3.87
C ALA A 154 7.01 16.62 5.10
N LEU A 155 5.97 15.88 5.49
CA LEU A 155 5.25 16.11 6.73
C LEU A 155 6.10 15.58 7.89
N ILE A 156 6.68 16.49 8.68
CA ILE A 156 7.55 16.12 9.80
C ILE A 156 6.70 15.75 11.01
N GLY A 157 6.67 14.46 11.33
CA GLY A 157 6.07 13.95 12.56
C GLY A 157 7.11 13.80 13.68
N PRO A 158 6.65 13.43 14.90
CA PRO A 158 7.53 13.28 16.07
C PRO A 158 8.60 12.19 15.91
N THR A 159 8.28 11.09 15.21
CA THR A 159 9.14 9.91 15.07
C THR A 159 9.58 9.63 13.65
N THR A 160 8.85 10.13 12.65
CA THR A 160 9.13 9.88 11.24
C THR A 160 8.67 11.06 10.37
N ALA A 161 9.20 11.12 9.15
CA ALA A 161 8.75 12.07 8.14
C ALA A 161 7.98 11.31 7.05
N LEU A 162 6.76 11.79 6.77
CA LEU A 162 5.91 11.23 5.73
C LEU A 162 6.04 12.06 4.45
N ILE A 163 6.16 11.37 3.32
CA ILE A 163 6.32 11.96 2.00
C ILE A 163 4.98 11.85 1.27
N PRO A 164 4.34 12.98 0.92
CA PRO A 164 3.16 12.98 0.06
C PRO A 164 3.53 12.46 -1.32
N THR A 165 3.04 11.26 -1.64
CA THR A 165 3.50 10.47 -2.77
C THR A 165 2.35 10.19 -3.73
N VAL A 166 2.61 10.38 -5.02
CA VAL A 166 1.75 9.96 -6.13
C VAL A 166 2.45 8.86 -6.90
N PHE A 167 1.72 7.78 -7.16
CA PHE A 167 2.15 6.72 -8.07
C PHE A 167 1.38 6.84 -9.38
N ASN A 168 2.08 7.06 -10.49
CA ASN A 168 1.48 6.96 -11.82
C ASN A 168 1.47 5.51 -12.29
N ILE A 169 0.34 4.85 -12.08
CA ILE A 169 0.20 3.40 -12.27
C ILE A 169 0.00 3.04 -13.73
N GLU A 170 -0.68 3.88 -14.52
CA GLU A 170 -0.75 3.70 -15.97
C GLU A 170 0.65 3.58 -16.58
N LYS A 171 1.56 4.49 -16.24
CA LYS A 171 2.96 4.42 -16.70
C LYS A 171 3.69 3.14 -16.26
N VAL A 172 3.33 2.58 -15.10
CA VAL A 172 3.90 1.28 -14.67
C VAL A 172 3.37 0.15 -15.56
N MET A 173 2.08 0.16 -15.86
CA MET A 173 1.41 -0.90 -16.62
C MET A 173 1.73 -0.88 -18.12
N GLU A 174 2.11 0.27 -18.67
CA GLU A 174 2.63 0.41 -20.04
C GLU A 174 3.96 -0.34 -20.23
N ASP A 175 4.78 -0.42 -19.19
CA ASP A 175 6.06 -1.14 -19.17
C ASP A 175 5.86 -2.63 -18.83
N LYS A 176 5.43 -3.41 -19.84
CA LYS A 176 5.13 -4.85 -19.68
C LYS A 176 6.32 -5.65 -19.15
N GLU A 177 7.55 -5.30 -19.51
CA GLU A 177 8.75 -6.00 -19.04
C GLU A 177 8.93 -5.78 -17.54
N ARG A 178 8.79 -4.52 -17.07
CA ARG A 178 8.85 -4.18 -15.64
C ARG A 178 7.75 -4.87 -14.85
N VAL A 179 6.51 -4.89 -15.36
CA VAL A 179 5.40 -5.60 -14.72
C VAL A 179 5.73 -7.08 -14.57
N ASN A 180 6.19 -7.72 -15.64
CA ASN A 180 6.58 -9.12 -15.61
C ASN A 180 7.71 -9.38 -14.60
N LYS A 181 8.73 -8.50 -14.53
CA LYS A 181 9.80 -8.61 -13.54
C LYS A 181 9.28 -8.54 -12.11
N LEU A 182 8.43 -7.56 -11.80
CA LEU A 182 7.82 -7.37 -10.48
C LEU A 182 6.96 -8.57 -10.04
N LEU A 183 6.36 -9.28 -10.99
CA LEU A 183 5.54 -10.48 -10.73
C LEU A 183 6.38 -11.78 -10.68
N THR A 184 7.55 -11.83 -11.32
CA THR A 184 8.36 -13.06 -11.46
C THR A 184 9.48 -13.20 -10.45
N GLU A 185 9.95 -12.11 -9.82
CA GLU A 185 10.91 -12.15 -8.69
C GLU A 185 10.43 -13.06 -7.52
N TYR A 186 9.14 -13.45 -7.53
CA TYR A 186 8.54 -14.49 -6.68
C TYR A 186 9.19 -15.89 -6.80
N LYS A 187 9.70 -16.30 -7.98
CA LYS A 187 10.14 -17.68 -8.22
C LYS A 187 11.50 -18.04 -7.60
N ILE A 188 12.28 -17.07 -7.14
CA ILE A 188 13.64 -17.32 -6.65
C ILE A 188 13.66 -17.76 -5.17
N TYR A 189 12.56 -17.58 -4.44
CA TYR A 189 12.49 -17.85 -2.98
C TYR A 189 11.40 -18.85 -2.55
N SER A 190 10.83 -19.63 -3.48
CA SER A 190 9.79 -20.66 -3.25
C SER A 190 10.29 -22.08 -3.49
#